data_AF-A0A2V2UCI6-F1
#
_entry.id   AF-A0A2V2UCI6-F1
#
_cell.length_a   1.000
_cell.length_b   1.000
_cell.length_c   1.000
_cell.angle_alpha   90.00
_cell.angle_beta   90.00
_cell.angle_gamma   90.00
#
_symmetry.space_group_name_H-M   'P 1'
#
loop_
_entity.id
_entity.type
_entity.pdbx_description
1 polymer ?
#
loop_
_entity_poly.entity_id
_entity_poly.type
_entity_poly.pdbx_seq_one_letter_code
_entity_poly.pdbx_strand_id
1 'polypeptide(L)' 'MPITDATKKQIAQQRRLFFKVCFKCGVKNPISSTRCRKCHGSHMRLKNRTLGVKK' A
#
# COMPACT_ATOMS: atom_id res chain seq x y z
N MET A 1 -9.28 14.54 8.56
CA MET A 1 -9.15 14.01 9.94
C MET A 1 -7.75 14.34 10.43
N PRO A 2 -7.56 15.37 11.27
CA PRO A 2 -6.27 15.60 11.90
C PRO A 2 -6.17 14.60 13.06
N ILE A 3 -5.65 13.42 12.77
CA ILE A 3 -5.05 12.63 13.85
C ILE A 3 -3.91 13.52 14.35
N THR A 4 -3.86 13.92 15.61
CA THR A 4 -2.77 14.74 16.15
C THR A 4 -1.60 13.86 16.57
N ASP A 5 -1.91 12.71 17.18
CA ASP A 5 -0.96 11.71 17.66
C ASP A 5 -0.09 11.13 16.53
N ALA A 6 1.23 11.30 16.65
CA ALA A 6 2.20 10.80 15.67
C ALA A 6 2.16 9.28 15.49
N THR A 7 1.96 8.54 16.58
CA THR A 7 1.89 7.06 16.57
C THR A 7 0.70 6.55 15.76
N LYS A 8 -0.49 7.11 16.00
CA LYS A 8 -1.70 6.75 15.26
C LYS A 8 -1.59 7.13 13.77
N LYS A 9 -0.92 8.24 13.44
CA LYS A 9 -0.62 8.61 12.04
C LYS A 9 0.25 7.54 11.37
N GLN A 10 1.33 7.10 12.01
CA GLN A 10 2.22 6.09 11.46
C GLN A 10 1.50 4.76 11.23
N ILE A 11 0.69 4.30 12.18
CA ILE A 11 -0.11 3.08 12.04
C ILE A 11 -1.09 3.20 10.86
N ALA A 12 -1.76 4.35 10.72
CA ALA A 12 -2.66 4.61 9.61
C ALA A 12 -1.92 4.65 8.27
N GLN A 13 -0.75 5.27 8.21
CA GLN A 13 0.11 5.31 7.03
C GLN A 13 0.57 3.90 6.63
N GLN A 14 1.04 3.10 7.59
CA GLN A 14 1.44 1.70 7.40
C GLN A 14 0.32 0.93 6.68
N ARG A 15 -0.89 0.97 7.24
CA ARG A 15 -2.05 0.23 6.71
C ARG A 15 -2.53 0.73 5.34
N ARG A 16 -2.37 2.02 5.05
CA ARG A 16 -2.91 2.65 3.82
C ARG A 16 -1.91 2.70 2.66
N LEU A 17 -0.61 2.64 2.90
CA LEU A 17 0.41 2.87 1.89
C LEU A 17 1.39 1.71 1.70
N PHE A 18 1.56 0.84 2.69
CA PHE A 18 2.58 -0.23 2.65
C PHE A 18 2.01 -1.55 2.14
N PHE A 19 1.55 -1.55 0.88
CA PHE A 19 1.14 -2.76 0.18
C PHE A 19 1.54 -2.72 -1.31
N LYS A 20 1.52 -3.90 -1.93
CA LYS A 20 1.68 -4.10 -3.37
C LYS A 20 0.30 -4.20 -4.03
N VAL A 21 0.15 -3.71 -5.25
CA VAL A 21 -1.06 -3.81 -6.07
C VAL A 21 -0.71 -4.57 -7.34
N CYS A 22 -1.46 -5.62 -7.67
CA CYS A 22 -1.25 -6.36 -8.90
C CYS A 22 -1.69 -5.54 -10.12
N PHE A 23 -0.89 -5.54 -11.19
CA PHE A 23 -1.25 -4.86 -12.45
C PHE A 23 -2.41 -5.54 -13.18
N LYS A 24 -2.51 -6.87 -13.08
CA LYS A 24 -3.55 -7.63 -13.79
C LYS A 24 -4.90 -7.58 -13.08
N CYS A 25 -4.94 -7.89 -11.78
CA CYS A 25 -6.21 -8.03 -11.05
C CYS A 25 -6.51 -6.92 -10.03
N GLY A 26 -5.60 -5.95 -9.83
CA GLY A 26 -5.81 -4.83 -8.92
C GLY A 26 -5.83 -5.16 -7.42
N VAL A 27 -5.69 -6.44 -7.05
CA VAL A 27 -5.74 -6.88 -5.65
C VAL A 27 -4.54 -6.32 -4.86
N LYS A 28 -4.81 -5.90 -3.63
CA LYS A 28 -3.78 -5.53 -2.64
C LYS A 28 -3.15 -6.79 -2.05
N ASN A 29 -1.83 -6.86 -2.08
CA ASN A 29 -1.00 -7.93 -1.55
C ASN A 29 -0.05 -7.37 -0.49
N PRO A 30 0.36 -8.17 0.50
CA PRO A 30 1.33 -7.73 1.50
C PRO A 30 2.68 -7.40 0.85
N ILE A 31 3.47 -6.54 1.48
CA ILE A 31 4.74 -6.07 0.91
C ILE A 31 5.78 -7.20 0.76
N SER A 32 5.73 -8.19 1.65
CA SER A 32 6.57 -9.40 1.61
C SER A 32 6.17 -10.40 0.53
N SER A 33 5.02 -10.21 -0.12
CA SER A 33 4.52 -11.12 -1.15
C SER A 33 5.37 -11.07 -2.42
N THR A 34 5.75 -12.25 -2.90
CA THR A 34 6.43 -12.47 -4.19
C THR A 34 5.43 -12.69 -5.34
N ARG A 35 4.21 -13.18 -5.05
CA ARG A 35 3.16 -13.47 -6.04
C ARG A 35 1.78 -12.99 -5.59
N CYS A 36 0.97 -12.55 -6.54
CA CYS A 36 -0.39 -12.10 -6.24
C CYS A 36 -1.27 -13.24 -5.70
N ARG A 37 -1.97 -13.01 -4.59
CA ARG A 37 -2.86 -14.00 -3.94
C ARG A 37 -4.07 -14.46 -4.76
N LYS A 38 -4.43 -13.75 -5.84
CA LYS A 38 -5.62 -14.04 -6.65
C LYS A 38 -5.27 -14.62 -8.02
N CYS A 39 -4.36 -13.99 -8.74
CA CYS A 39 -4.00 -14.41 -10.10
C CYS A 39 -2.61 -15.06 -10.18
N HIS A 40 -1.92 -15.24 -9.06
CA HIS A 40 -0.60 -15.86 -8.93
C HIS A 40 0.55 -15.27 -9.78
N GLY A 41 0.30 -14.15 -10.47
CA GLY A 41 1.30 -13.43 -11.24
C GLY A 41 2.29 -12.68 -10.35
N SER A 42 3.50 -12.47 -10.87
CA SER A 42 4.61 -11.75 -10.23
C SER A 42 4.56 -10.23 -10.45
N HIS A 43 3.87 -9.76 -11.49
CA HIS A 43 3.80 -8.34 -11.84
C HIS A 43 2.89 -7.56 -10.89
N MET A 44 3.51 -6.89 -9.92
CA MET A 44 2.86 -6.04 -8.94
C MET A 44 3.67 -4.76 -8.73
N ARG A 45 2.98 -3.65 -8.49
CA ARG A 45 3.60 -2.36 -8.14
C ARG A 45 3.45 -2.06 -6.67
N LEU A 46 4.36 -1.29 -6.11
CA LEU A 46 4.17 -0.69 -4.80
C LEU A 46 3.15 0.46 -4.89
N LYS A 47 2.34 0.64 -3.84
CA LYS A 47 1.50 1.84 -3.70
C LYS A 47 2.42 3.05 -3.46
N ASN A 48 2.09 4.18 -4.09
CA ASN A 48 2.83 5.41 -3.89
C ASN A 48 2.73 5.83 -2.41
N ARG A 49 3.89 6.07 -1.79
CA ARG A 49 4.04 6.39 -0.36
C ARG A 49 4.19 7.89 -0.12
N THR A 50 4.36 8.70 -1.17
CA THR A 50 4.41 10.15 -1.01
C THR A 50 3.03 10.63 -0.57
N LEU A 51 2.93 11.10 0.67
CA LEU A 51 1.81 11.88 1.17
C LEU A 51 1.94 13.28 0.55
N GLY A 52 1.60 13.40 -0.73
CA GLY A 52 1.68 14.70 -1.39
C GLY A 52 0.84 15.72 -0.63
N VAL A 53 1.43 16.89 -0.33
CA VAL A 53 0.66 18.12 -0.54
C VAL A 53 0.34 18.08 -2.03
N LYS A 54 -0.94 18.07 -2.41
CA LYS A 54 -1.28 18.32 -3.82
C LYS A 54 -0.64 19.69 -4.11
N LYS A 55 0.40 19.71 -4.94
CA LYS A 55 0.92 20.96 -5.48
C LYS A 55 -0.22 21.69 -6.17
#